data_AF-A0A9C9ES81-F1
#
_entry.id   AF-A0A9C9ES81-F1
#
_cell.length_a   1.000
_cell.length_b   1.000
_cell.length_c   1.000
_cell.angle_alpha   90.00
_cell.angle_beta   90.00
_cell.angle_gamma   90.00
#
_symmetry.space_group_name_H-M   'P 1'
#
loop_
_entity.id
_entity.type
_entity.pdbx_description
1 polymer ?
#
loop_
_entity_poly.entity_id
_entity_poly.type
_entity_poly.pdbx_seq_one_letter_code
_entity_poly.pdbx_strand_id
1 'polypeptide(L)'
;PIQSSEKRYSYAEAAEFIVKHLSTFSEEMGEFAGMAIDKQWIEAEDRPGKVPGGFCTSFPVTKQTRIFMTYSGNYTEMMTLAHELGHAFHSWVLRDRAYYARKYPMTLAETASTFNELLVTDAALAAASSRDEKISLLDRKLQEHLQMFCNIRCRYLFETRFYEERKQGPVPLNRLNQLMVEAQKEAYGDILAEDGYHPLFWASKLHFSETSVPFYNFPYTFGHLFASAIYRLARSAGAGFFSRYRSLLADTGSMNCEDLASKHLGIDISTSKFWHEAVSNAIEDVEEFLSLAG
;
A
#
# COMPACT_ATOMS: atom_id res chain seq x y z
N PRO A 1 -15.64 4.97 -12.57
CA PRO A 1 -14.80 3.95 -13.23
C PRO A 1 -15.06 3.92 -14.74
N ILE A 2 -14.01 4.13 -15.54
CA ILE A 2 -14.09 3.98 -17.00
C ILE A 2 -14.25 2.49 -17.29
N GLN A 3 -15.42 2.08 -17.80
CA GLN A 3 -15.69 0.69 -18.17
C GLN A 3 -15.17 0.41 -19.59
N SER A 4 -13.88 0.13 -19.73
CA SER A 4 -13.37 -0.65 -20.86
C SER A 4 -13.24 -2.13 -20.47
N SER A 5 -13.26 -3.05 -21.43
CA SER A 5 -13.09 -4.48 -21.17
C SER A 5 -11.78 -4.71 -20.39
N GLU A 6 -11.89 -5.08 -19.12
CA GLU A 6 -10.71 -5.31 -18.29
C GLU A 6 -9.92 -6.49 -18.84
N LYS A 7 -8.66 -6.23 -19.21
CA LYS A 7 -7.70 -7.29 -19.54
C LYS A 7 -7.60 -8.22 -18.34
N ARG A 8 -7.81 -9.51 -18.60
CA ARG A 8 -7.67 -10.55 -17.60
C ARG A 8 -6.26 -11.13 -17.63
N TYR A 9 -5.78 -11.48 -16.45
CA TYR A 9 -4.52 -12.16 -16.23
C TYR A 9 -4.85 -13.46 -15.50
N SER A 10 -4.47 -14.61 -16.04
CA SER A 10 -4.47 -15.83 -15.24
C SER A 10 -3.48 -15.68 -14.08
N TYR A 11 -3.69 -16.46 -13.01
CA TYR A 11 -2.79 -16.45 -11.86
C TYR A 11 -1.33 -16.74 -12.28
N ALA A 12 -1.13 -17.66 -13.23
CA ALA A 12 0.19 -17.99 -13.76
C ALA A 12 0.82 -16.82 -14.51
N GLU A 13 0.07 -16.14 -15.40
CA GLU A 13 0.57 -14.97 -16.12
C GLU A 13 0.92 -13.81 -15.17
N ALA A 14 0.09 -13.56 -14.16
CA ALA A 14 0.38 -12.54 -13.15
C ALA A 14 1.61 -12.88 -12.31
N ALA A 15 1.74 -14.14 -11.87
CA ALA A 15 2.89 -14.61 -11.12
C ALA A 15 4.20 -14.50 -11.93
N GLU A 16 4.21 -14.94 -13.19
CA GLU A 16 5.36 -14.80 -14.09
C GLU A 16 5.71 -13.33 -14.33
N PHE A 17 4.71 -12.47 -14.54
CA PHE A 17 4.91 -11.05 -14.72
C PHE A 17 5.57 -10.42 -13.48
N ILE A 18 5.04 -10.69 -12.29
CA ILE A 18 5.58 -10.18 -11.03
C ILE A 18 7.02 -10.66 -10.82
N VAL A 19 7.28 -11.98 -10.93
CA VAL A 19 8.62 -12.56 -10.76
C VAL A 19 9.61 -11.90 -11.72
N LYS A 20 9.26 -11.82 -13.02
CA LYS A 20 10.10 -11.19 -14.04
C LYS A 20 10.49 -9.77 -13.66
N HIS A 21 9.51 -8.94 -13.31
CA HIS A 21 9.77 -7.53 -13.05
C HIS A 21 10.48 -7.31 -11.71
N LEU A 22 10.19 -8.10 -10.68
CA LEU A 22 11.00 -8.10 -9.45
C LEU A 22 12.46 -8.49 -9.75
N SER A 23 12.70 -9.51 -10.58
CA SER A 23 14.06 -9.90 -11.01
C SER A 23 14.81 -8.78 -11.74
N THR A 24 14.10 -7.93 -12.52
CA THR A 24 14.75 -6.79 -13.20
C THR A 24 15.26 -5.73 -12.23
N PHE A 25 14.64 -5.61 -11.05
CA PHE A 25 15.10 -4.71 -10.00
C PHE A 25 16.13 -5.38 -9.08
N SER A 26 15.89 -6.62 -8.68
CA SER A 26 16.78 -7.42 -7.86
C SER A 26 16.55 -8.91 -8.07
N GLU A 27 17.62 -9.63 -8.41
CA GLU A 27 17.62 -11.09 -8.52
C GLU A 27 17.09 -11.75 -7.23
N GLU A 28 17.50 -11.28 -6.05
CA GLU A 28 17.03 -11.84 -4.76
C GLU A 28 15.51 -11.72 -4.58
N MET A 29 14.90 -10.62 -5.04
CA MET A 29 13.45 -10.43 -4.93
C MET A 29 12.70 -11.36 -5.88
N GLY A 30 13.19 -11.50 -7.11
CA GLY A 30 12.63 -12.40 -8.10
C GLY A 30 12.75 -13.87 -7.70
N GLU A 31 13.93 -14.30 -7.24
CA GLU A 31 14.17 -15.65 -6.71
C GLU A 31 13.27 -15.97 -5.52
N PHE A 32 13.11 -15.02 -4.60
CA PHE A 32 12.20 -15.19 -3.47
C PHE A 32 10.74 -15.37 -3.93
N ALA A 33 10.26 -14.52 -4.84
CA ALA A 33 8.90 -14.58 -5.34
C ALA A 33 8.64 -15.92 -6.06
N GLY A 34 9.56 -16.34 -6.93
CA GLY A 34 9.49 -17.65 -7.60
C GLY A 34 9.46 -18.81 -6.60
N MET A 35 10.34 -18.78 -5.59
CA MET A 35 10.38 -19.79 -4.54
C MET A 35 9.07 -19.85 -3.73
N ALA A 36 8.46 -18.71 -3.41
CA ALA A 36 7.19 -18.67 -2.68
C ALA A 36 6.05 -19.30 -3.49
N ILE A 37 6.05 -19.11 -4.82
CA ILE A 37 5.11 -19.74 -5.74
C ILE A 37 5.37 -21.26 -5.82
N ASP A 38 6.62 -21.67 -6.09
CA ASP A 38 7.01 -23.07 -6.25
C ASP A 38 6.74 -23.91 -5.00
N LYS A 39 6.93 -23.32 -3.80
CA LYS A 39 6.64 -23.97 -2.52
C LYS A 39 5.17 -23.89 -2.11
N GLN A 40 4.29 -23.37 -2.97
CA GLN A 40 2.86 -23.21 -2.69
C GLN A 40 2.59 -22.44 -1.39
N TRP A 41 3.31 -21.33 -1.18
CA TRP A 41 3.06 -20.45 -0.03
C TRP A 41 1.85 -19.53 -0.22
N ILE A 42 1.26 -19.53 -1.43
CA ILE A 42 0.14 -18.69 -1.81
C ILE A 42 -1.11 -19.55 -2.00
N GLU A 43 -2.14 -19.28 -1.23
CA GLU A 43 -3.49 -19.87 -1.35
C GLU A 43 -4.38 -18.88 -2.11
N ALA A 44 -4.38 -18.97 -3.44
CA ALA A 44 -5.01 -18.00 -4.34
C ALA A 44 -6.40 -18.39 -4.88
N GLU A 45 -6.82 -19.64 -4.70
CA GLU A 45 -8.03 -20.19 -5.35
C GLU A 45 -9.28 -19.33 -5.05
N ASP A 46 -10.06 -18.98 -6.07
CA ASP A 46 -11.40 -18.41 -5.92
C ASP A 46 -12.43 -19.54 -5.79
N ARG A 47 -12.99 -19.70 -4.59
CA ARG A 47 -13.94 -20.77 -4.27
C ARG A 47 -15.11 -20.27 -3.42
N PRO A 48 -16.31 -20.88 -3.53
CA PRO A 48 -17.48 -20.47 -2.77
C PRO A 48 -17.22 -20.37 -1.26
N GLY A 49 -17.57 -19.22 -0.68
CA GLY A 49 -17.43 -18.95 0.76
C GLY A 49 -16.04 -18.48 1.21
N LYS A 50 -15.06 -18.38 0.31
CA LYS A 50 -13.78 -17.73 0.61
C LYS A 50 -13.94 -16.21 0.63
N VAL A 51 -13.36 -15.55 1.63
CA VAL A 51 -13.43 -14.09 1.75
C VAL A 51 -12.58 -13.41 0.65
N PRO A 52 -13.02 -12.26 0.11
CA PRO A 52 -12.20 -11.49 -0.84
C PRO A 52 -11.02 -10.83 -0.12
N GLY A 53 -10.09 -10.28 -0.91
CA GLY A 53 -8.90 -9.59 -0.41
C GLY A 53 -7.68 -10.49 -0.28
N GLY A 54 -6.67 -10.02 0.44
CA GLY A 54 -5.44 -10.76 0.71
C GLY A 54 -4.81 -10.38 2.04
N PHE A 55 -3.94 -11.25 2.54
CA PHE A 55 -3.03 -10.94 3.65
C PHE A 55 -1.81 -11.87 3.62
N CYS A 56 -0.73 -11.42 4.24
CA CYS A 56 0.47 -12.20 4.49
C CYS A 56 0.64 -12.46 5.98
N THR A 57 1.10 -13.66 6.32
CA THR A 57 1.51 -14.00 7.69
C THR A 57 2.84 -14.75 7.68
N SER A 58 3.57 -14.68 8.80
CA SER A 58 4.88 -15.30 8.94
C SER A 58 4.87 -16.40 10.01
N PHE A 59 5.75 -17.40 9.83
CA PHE A 59 5.97 -18.52 10.73
C PHE A 59 7.41 -18.47 11.26
N PRO A 60 7.67 -17.76 12.38
CA PRO A 60 9.02 -17.42 12.84
C PRO A 60 9.92 -18.62 13.17
N VAL A 61 9.33 -19.78 13.49
CA VAL A 61 10.07 -21.01 13.82
C VAL A 61 10.58 -21.69 12.56
N THR A 62 9.72 -21.83 11.53
CA THR A 62 10.08 -22.47 10.26
C THR A 62 10.73 -21.50 9.27
N LYS A 63 10.74 -20.19 9.58
CA LYS A 63 11.26 -19.10 8.73
C LYS A 63 10.56 -19.02 7.36
N GLN A 64 9.25 -19.25 7.36
CA GLN A 64 8.41 -19.20 6.16
C GLN A 64 7.32 -18.14 6.28
N THR A 65 6.65 -17.86 5.16
CA THR A 65 5.45 -17.01 5.11
C THR A 65 4.30 -17.75 4.42
N ARG A 66 3.06 -17.28 4.62
CA ARG A 66 1.90 -17.69 3.83
C ARG A 66 1.14 -16.47 3.38
N ILE A 67 0.71 -16.51 2.12
CA ILE A 67 -0.14 -15.51 1.50
C ILE A 67 -1.50 -16.15 1.32
N PHE A 68 -2.53 -15.50 1.84
CA PHE A 68 -3.92 -15.80 1.53
C PHE A 68 -4.39 -14.74 0.56
N MET A 69 -5.08 -15.15 -0.51
CA MET A 69 -5.81 -14.21 -1.37
C MET A 69 -6.91 -14.90 -2.15
N THR A 70 -7.84 -14.14 -2.71
CA THR A 70 -8.83 -14.64 -3.68
C THR A 70 -8.52 -14.01 -5.03
N TYR A 71 -8.17 -14.82 -6.03
CA TYR A 71 -7.70 -14.36 -7.35
C TYR A 71 -8.72 -14.68 -8.45
N SER A 72 -9.39 -13.66 -9.00
CA SER A 72 -10.43 -13.79 -10.03
C SER A 72 -9.97 -13.41 -11.45
N GLY A 73 -8.70 -13.02 -11.58
CA GLY A 73 -8.00 -12.80 -12.84
C GLY A 73 -8.02 -11.37 -13.35
N ASN A 74 -8.17 -10.37 -12.47
CA ASN A 74 -8.08 -8.96 -12.85
C ASN A 74 -6.80 -8.29 -12.30
N TYR A 75 -6.55 -7.07 -12.77
CA TYR A 75 -5.38 -6.28 -12.37
C TYR A 75 -5.32 -5.99 -10.87
N THR A 76 -6.47 -5.77 -10.22
CA THR A 76 -6.48 -5.52 -8.76
C THR A 76 -5.95 -6.72 -7.99
N GLU A 77 -6.31 -7.95 -8.37
CA GLU A 77 -5.79 -9.13 -7.66
C GLU A 77 -4.33 -9.40 -8.02
N MET A 78 -3.89 -9.05 -9.23
CA MET A 78 -2.46 -9.04 -9.54
C MET A 78 -1.69 -8.08 -8.63
N MET A 79 -2.26 -6.90 -8.33
CA MET A 79 -1.67 -5.97 -7.36
C MET A 79 -1.70 -6.51 -5.94
N THR A 80 -2.80 -7.13 -5.51
CA THR A 80 -2.85 -7.85 -4.22
C THR A 80 -1.74 -8.91 -4.14
N LEU A 81 -1.51 -9.70 -5.19
CA LEU A 81 -0.42 -10.68 -5.21
C LEU A 81 0.96 -10.01 -5.05
N ALA A 82 1.22 -8.93 -5.79
CA ALA A 82 2.48 -8.17 -5.70
C ALA A 82 2.69 -7.57 -4.29
N HIS A 83 1.62 -7.02 -3.71
CA HIS A 83 1.57 -6.45 -2.36
C HIS A 83 1.95 -7.50 -1.31
N GLU A 84 1.26 -8.64 -1.30
CA GLU A 84 1.48 -9.68 -0.30
C GLU A 84 2.84 -10.36 -0.46
N LEU A 85 3.36 -10.46 -1.69
CA LEU A 85 4.73 -10.89 -1.94
C LEU A 85 5.75 -9.90 -1.34
N GLY A 86 5.43 -8.62 -1.26
CA GLY A 86 6.27 -7.61 -0.60
C GLY A 86 6.32 -7.82 0.92
N HIS A 87 5.19 -8.03 1.57
CA HIS A 87 5.16 -8.41 3.00
C HIS A 87 5.89 -9.73 3.26
N ALA A 88 5.71 -10.71 2.38
CA ALA A 88 6.39 -11.99 2.46
C ALA A 88 7.91 -11.82 2.35
N PHE A 89 8.37 -10.98 1.42
CA PHE A 89 9.79 -10.67 1.24
C PHE A 89 10.35 -9.90 2.44
N HIS A 90 9.61 -8.95 3.01
CA HIS A 90 10.04 -8.22 4.20
C HIS A 90 10.25 -9.17 5.40
N SER A 91 9.29 -10.07 5.62
CA SER A 91 9.40 -11.14 6.62
C SER A 91 10.58 -12.08 6.34
N TRP A 92 10.83 -12.39 5.06
CA TRP A 92 11.98 -13.19 4.63
C TRP A 92 13.31 -12.51 4.95
N VAL A 93 13.44 -11.21 4.72
CA VAL A 93 14.64 -10.44 5.06
C VAL A 93 14.88 -10.43 6.57
N LEU A 94 13.82 -10.37 7.38
CA LEU A 94 13.89 -10.33 8.84
C LEU A 94 14.04 -11.70 9.51
N ARG A 95 13.90 -12.81 8.78
CA ARG A 95 13.76 -14.18 9.33
C ARG A 95 14.83 -14.60 10.35
N ASP A 96 16.05 -14.08 10.21
CA ASP A 96 17.22 -14.42 11.03
C ASP A 96 17.46 -13.41 12.17
N ARG A 97 16.65 -12.35 12.28
CA ARG A 97 16.69 -11.40 13.39
C ARG A 97 16.10 -12.00 14.67
N ALA A 98 16.50 -11.46 15.82
CA ALA A 98 15.90 -11.79 17.10
C ALA A 98 14.38 -11.57 17.08
N TYR A 99 13.61 -12.32 17.88
CA TYR A 99 12.14 -12.31 17.82
C TYR A 99 11.51 -10.92 17.86
N TYR A 100 11.92 -10.05 18.79
CA TYR A 100 11.39 -8.69 18.87
C TYR A 100 11.85 -7.79 17.71
N ALA A 101 13.06 -8.02 17.18
CA ALA A 101 13.58 -7.32 16.01
C ALA A 101 12.90 -7.71 14.69
N ARG A 102 12.01 -8.71 14.71
CA ARG A 102 11.15 -9.08 13.58
C ARG A 102 9.81 -8.33 13.59
N LYS A 103 9.46 -7.65 14.69
CA LYS A 103 8.22 -6.89 14.83
C LYS A 103 8.50 -5.44 14.43
N TYR A 104 8.19 -5.09 13.18
CA TYR A 104 8.26 -3.71 12.70
C TYR A 104 6.94 -2.96 12.94
N PRO A 105 6.98 -1.63 13.12
CA PRO A 105 5.78 -0.83 13.34
C PRO A 105 4.93 -0.76 12.07
N MET A 106 3.62 -0.51 12.23
CA MET A 106 2.69 -0.42 11.10
C MET A 106 3.10 0.65 10.08
N THR A 107 3.72 1.75 10.53
CA THR A 107 4.23 2.81 9.65
C THR A 107 5.28 2.31 8.67
N LEU A 108 6.03 1.26 9.02
CA LEU A 108 7.04 0.65 8.13
C LEU A 108 6.54 -0.63 7.48
N ALA A 109 5.32 -1.09 7.81
CA ALA A 109 4.79 -2.35 7.31
C ALA A 109 4.52 -2.34 5.81
N GLU A 110 4.05 -1.21 5.29
CA GLU A 110 3.73 -1.05 3.88
C GLU A 110 4.94 -0.75 2.99
N THR A 111 6.15 -0.69 3.57
CA THR A 111 7.36 -0.31 2.83
C THR A 111 7.61 -1.25 1.65
N ALA A 112 7.56 -2.57 1.89
CA ALA A 112 7.91 -3.56 0.86
C ALA A 112 6.74 -3.92 -0.05
N SER A 113 5.52 -3.97 0.49
CA SER A 113 4.30 -4.25 -0.26
C SER A 113 4.03 -3.16 -1.30
N THR A 114 3.98 -1.90 -0.89
CA THR A 114 3.76 -0.77 -1.81
C THR A 114 4.92 -0.59 -2.79
N PHE A 115 6.17 -0.86 -2.38
CA PHE A 115 7.30 -0.84 -3.32
C PHE A 115 7.11 -1.84 -4.46
N ASN A 116 6.67 -3.07 -4.15
CA ASN A 116 6.37 -4.07 -5.17
C ASN A 116 5.21 -3.63 -6.08
N GLU A 117 4.13 -3.09 -5.52
CA GLU A 117 2.99 -2.58 -6.30
C GLU A 117 3.43 -1.50 -7.30
N LEU A 118 4.22 -0.52 -6.86
CA LEU A 118 4.71 0.57 -7.71
C LEU A 118 5.58 0.04 -8.85
N LEU A 119 6.49 -0.89 -8.54
CA LEU A 119 7.35 -1.53 -9.52
C LEU A 119 6.53 -2.29 -10.58
N VAL A 120 5.57 -3.10 -10.13
CA VAL A 120 4.73 -3.90 -11.03
C VAL A 120 3.76 -3.01 -11.81
N THR A 121 3.27 -1.92 -11.22
CA THR A 121 2.43 -0.93 -11.88
C THR A 121 3.18 -0.20 -12.98
N ASP A 122 4.39 0.29 -12.73
CA ASP A 122 5.22 0.93 -13.76
C ASP A 122 5.53 -0.05 -14.90
N ALA A 123 5.78 -1.31 -14.58
CA ALA A 123 5.96 -2.37 -15.58
C ALA A 123 4.69 -2.61 -16.41
N ALA A 124 3.52 -2.65 -15.78
CA ALA A 124 2.25 -2.83 -16.47
C ALA A 124 1.93 -1.65 -17.38
N LEU A 125 2.16 -0.42 -16.92
CA LEU A 125 2.01 0.80 -17.71
C LEU A 125 2.95 0.82 -18.93
N ALA A 126 4.20 0.37 -18.77
CA ALA A 126 5.15 0.27 -19.86
C ALA A 126 4.80 -0.84 -20.86
N ALA A 127 4.15 -1.92 -20.41
CA ALA A 127 3.71 -3.03 -21.24
C ALA A 127 2.31 -2.84 -21.86
N ALA A 128 1.59 -1.76 -21.50
CA ALA A 128 0.26 -1.49 -22.00
C ALA A 128 0.28 -1.32 -23.53
N SER A 129 -0.61 -2.05 -24.20
CA SER A 129 -0.65 -2.19 -25.66
C SER A 129 -1.54 -1.16 -26.36
N SER A 130 -2.39 -0.47 -25.59
CA SER A 130 -3.33 0.53 -26.09
C SER A 130 -3.46 1.71 -25.14
N ARG A 131 -3.90 2.84 -25.68
CA ARG A 131 -4.24 4.05 -24.90
C ARG A 131 -5.27 3.74 -23.82
N ASP A 132 -6.32 2.99 -24.14
CA ASP A 132 -7.40 2.69 -23.20
C ASP A 132 -6.95 1.77 -22.07
N GLU A 133 -6.07 0.80 -22.35
CA GLU A 133 -5.41 -0.02 -21.32
C GLU A 133 -4.58 0.85 -20.38
N LYS A 134 -3.79 1.78 -20.94
CA LYS A 134 -2.97 2.69 -20.15
C LYS A 134 -3.79 3.64 -19.28
N ILE A 135 -4.87 4.21 -19.82
CA ILE A 135 -5.84 5.03 -19.06
C ILE A 135 -6.45 4.21 -17.92
N SER A 136 -6.82 2.96 -18.16
CA SER A 136 -7.42 2.09 -17.14
C SER A 136 -6.45 1.78 -16.00
N LEU A 137 -5.18 1.55 -16.30
CA LEU A 137 -4.13 1.33 -15.30
C LEU A 137 -3.85 2.60 -14.48
N LEU A 138 -3.75 3.75 -15.14
CA LEU A 138 -3.59 5.04 -14.47
C LEU A 138 -4.81 5.39 -13.60
N ASP A 139 -6.04 5.17 -14.06
CA ASP A 139 -7.26 5.37 -13.27
C ASP A 139 -7.20 4.57 -11.95
N ARG A 140 -6.77 3.30 -12.00
CA ARG A 140 -6.59 2.48 -10.78
C ARG A 140 -5.52 3.04 -9.86
N LYS A 141 -4.37 3.47 -10.41
CA LYS A 141 -3.29 4.11 -9.64
C LYS A 141 -3.76 5.40 -8.96
N LEU A 142 -4.55 6.22 -9.66
CA LEU A 142 -5.15 7.45 -9.14
C LEU A 142 -6.20 7.17 -8.05
N GLN A 143 -6.99 6.11 -8.19
CA GLN A 143 -7.94 5.69 -7.14
C GLN A 143 -7.21 5.32 -5.84
N GLU A 144 -6.03 4.70 -5.93
CA GLU A 144 -5.20 4.42 -4.75
C GLU A 144 -4.68 5.70 -4.09
N HIS A 145 -4.23 6.69 -4.88
CA HIS A 145 -3.85 8.01 -4.35
C HIS A 145 -5.01 8.69 -3.64
N LEU A 146 -6.23 8.65 -4.19
CA LEU A 146 -7.43 9.18 -3.53
C LEU A 146 -7.76 8.43 -2.24
N GLN A 147 -7.60 7.10 -2.22
CA GLN A 147 -7.78 6.30 -1.02
C GLN A 147 -6.78 6.73 0.07
N MET A 148 -5.50 6.93 -0.27
CA MET A 148 -4.46 7.31 0.68
C MET A 148 -4.53 8.76 1.15
N PHE A 149 -4.79 9.72 0.26
CA PHE A 149 -4.74 11.15 0.58
C PHE A 149 -6.07 11.73 1.03
N CYS A 150 -7.19 11.21 0.55
CA CYS A 150 -8.51 11.69 0.94
C CYS A 150 -9.15 10.73 1.94
N ASN A 151 -9.32 9.45 1.60
CA ASN A 151 -10.09 8.56 2.46
C ASN A 151 -9.42 8.29 3.81
N ILE A 152 -8.12 7.97 3.84
CA ILE A 152 -7.40 7.75 5.09
C ILE A 152 -7.26 9.05 5.89
N ARG A 153 -7.02 10.20 5.24
CA ARG A 153 -7.03 11.52 5.88
C ARG A 153 -8.37 11.83 6.54
N CYS A 154 -9.49 11.53 5.88
CA CYS A 154 -10.84 11.64 6.46
C CYS A 154 -10.95 10.82 7.75
N ARG A 155 -10.46 9.58 7.76
CA ARG A 155 -10.52 8.72 8.94
C ARG A 155 -9.68 9.28 10.08
N TYR A 156 -8.48 9.77 9.77
CA TYR A 156 -7.60 10.41 10.75
C TYR A 156 -8.23 11.66 11.37
N LEU A 157 -8.82 12.53 10.56
CA LEU A 157 -9.51 13.74 11.02
C LEU A 157 -10.71 13.40 11.92
N PHE A 158 -11.53 12.45 11.51
CA PHE A 158 -12.66 11.98 12.31
C PHE A 158 -12.19 11.45 13.67
N GLU A 159 -11.20 10.56 13.67
CA GLU A 159 -10.69 9.92 14.88
C GLU A 159 -10.04 10.94 15.83
N THR A 160 -9.29 11.91 15.29
CA THR A 160 -8.72 13.03 16.05
C THR A 160 -9.81 13.82 16.77
N ARG A 161 -10.87 14.23 16.03
CA ARG A 161 -11.97 15.01 16.59
C ARG A 161 -12.80 14.20 17.59
N PHE A 162 -13.04 12.94 17.30
CA PHE A 162 -13.72 12.02 18.21
C PHE A 162 -12.98 11.91 19.54
N TYR A 163 -11.66 11.65 19.51
CA TYR A 163 -10.89 11.55 20.76
C TYR A 163 -10.82 12.86 21.52
N GLU A 164 -10.80 14.01 20.84
CA GLU A 164 -10.86 15.31 21.51
C GLU A 164 -12.20 15.52 22.22
N GLU A 165 -13.34 15.27 21.56
CA GLU A 165 -14.66 15.38 22.19
C GLU A 165 -14.87 14.33 23.28
N ARG A 166 -14.34 13.12 23.08
CA ARG A 166 -14.48 12.02 24.04
C ARG A 166 -13.85 12.33 25.39
N LYS A 167 -12.88 13.24 25.47
CA LYS A 167 -12.32 13.75 26.74
C LYS A 167 -13.36 14.46 27.60
N GLN A 168 -14.42 14.99 27.01
CA GLN A 168 -15.50 15.72 27.68
C GLN A 168 -16.69 14.82 28.09
N GLY A 169 -16.71 13.57 27.64
CA GLY A 169 -17.78 12.61 27.96
C GLY A 169 -18.17 11.72 26.78
N PRO A 170 -19.24 10.92 26.91
CA PRO A 170 -19.77 10.12 25.81
C PRO A 170 -20.21 11.00 24.63
N VAL A 171 -19.80 10.63 23.41
CA VAL A 171 -20.17 11.35 22.18
C VAL A 171 -21.45 10.73 21.59
N PRO A 172 -22.56 11.47 21.44
CA PRO A 172 -23.81 10.93 20.95
C PRO A 172 -23.76 10.65 19.43
N LEU A 173 -24.62 9.72 18.96
CA LEU A 173 -24.73 9.31 17.56
C LEU A 173 -24.79 10.48 16.56
N ASN A 174 -25.66 11.45 16.82
CA ASN A 174 -25.81 12.61 15.93
C ASN A 174 -24.52 13.42 15.81
N ARG A 175 -23.71 13.47 16.88
CA ARG A 175 -22.43 14.18 16.86
C ARG A 175 -21.37 13.39 16.12
N LEU A 176 -21.30 12.06 16.29
CA LEU A 176 -20.42 11.20 15.48
C LEU A 176 -20.69 11.37 13.97
N ASN A 177 -21.97 11.41 13.60
CA ASN A 177 -22.39 11.64 12.21
C ASN A 177 -21.91 12.99 11.67
N GLN A 178 -22.04 14.07 12.47
CA GLN A 178 -21.55 15.39 12.11
C GLN A 178 -20.02 15.41 11.95
N LEU A 179 -19.29 14.88 12.93
CA LEU A 179 -17.83 14.79 12.90
C LEU A 179 -17.33 14.07 11.64
N MET A 180 -18.01 12.99 11.24
CA MET A 180 -17.67 12.23 10.04
C MET A 180 -17.95 13.01 8.75
N VAL A 181 -19.06 13.73 8.66
CA VAL A 181 -19.34 14.59 7.49
C VAL A 181 -18.34 15.75 7.42
N GLU A 182 -18.05 16.41 8.55
CA GLU A 182 -17.05 17.47 8.63
C GLU A 182 -15.66 16.95 8.20
N ALA A 183 -15.32 15.70 8.54
CA ALA A 183 -14.04 15.11 8.16
C ALA A 183 -13.97 14.77 6.67
N GLN A 184 -15.07 14.28 6.08
CA GLN A 184 -15.16 14.04 4.64
C GLN A 184 -15.02 15.33 3.84
N LYS A 185 -15.74 16.40 4.22
CA LYS A 185 -15.66 17.71 3.56
C LYS A 185 -14.23 18.25 3.50
N GLU A 186 -13.55 18.24 4.65
CA GLU A 186 -12.16 18.72 4.71
C GLU A 186 -11.18 17.81 3.95
N ALA A 187 -11.34 16.50 4.06
CA ALA A 187 -10.41 15.54 3.45
C ALA A 187 -10.51 15.50 1.92
N TYR A 188 -11.72 15.64 1.39
CA TYR A 188 -12.01 15.63 -0.04
C TYR A 188 -12.05 17.04 -0.65
N GLY A 189 -11.89 18.11 0.14
CA GLY A 189 -11.87 19.49 -0.38
C GLY A 189 -13.19 19.91 -1.03
N ASP A 190 -14.32 19.51 -0.44
CA ASP A 190 -15.67 19.79 -0.91
C ASP A 190 -16.00 19.34 -2.36
N ILE A 191 -15.20 18.44 -2.96
CA ILE A 191 -15.42 17.98 -4.34
C ILE A 191 -16.57 16.97 -4.49
N LEU A 192 -17.02 16.36 -3.39
CA LEU A 192 -18.11 15.39 -3.43
C LEU A 192 -19.45 16.10 -3.63
N ALA A 193 -20.36 15.46 -4.37
CA ALA A 193 -21.74 15.91 -4.52
C ALA A 193 -22.43 16.08 -3.15
N GLU A 194 -23.48 16.90 -3.08
CA GLU A 194 -24.19 17.17 -1.82
C GLU A 194 -24.71 15.89 -1.12
N ASP A 195 -25.15 14.90 -1.91
CA ASP A 195 -25.60 13.58 -1.46
C ASP A 195 -24.48 12.53 -1.37
N GLY A 196 -23.24 12.92 -1.71
CA GLY A 196 -22.05 12.06 -1.68
C GLY A 196 -21.40 11.92 -0.30
N TYR A 197 -21.83 12.71 0.69
CA TYR A 197 -21.31 12.60 2.06
C TYR A 197 -22.05 11.52 2.85
N HIS A 198 -21.32 10.68 3.57
CA HIS A 198 -21.89 9.54 4.29
C HIS A 198 -21.75 9.70 5.82
N PRO A 199 -22.82 10.09 6.54
CA PRO A 199 -22.75 10.32 7.98
C PRO A 199 -22.39 9.08 8.79
N LEU A 200 -22.78 7.89 8.32
CA LEU A 200 -22.50 6.60 8.98
C LEU A 200 -21.20 5.94 8.53
N PHE A 201 -20.33 6.64 7.78
CA PHE A 201 -19.07 6.04 7.31
C PHE A 201 -18.20 5.54 8.48
N TRP A 202 -18.24 6.21 9.63
CA TRP A 202 -17.53 5.79 10.85
C TRP A 202 -18.01 4.43 11.40
N ALA A 203 -19.25 4.03 11.13
CA ALA A 203 -19.79 2.74 11.56
C ALA A 203 -19.47 1.61 10.55
N SER A 204 -18.97 1.94 9.37
CA SER A 204 -18.72 0.97 8.29
C SER A 204 -17.33 0.32 8.32
N LYS A 205 -16.40 0.86 9.12
CA LYS A 205 -15.01 0.39 9.18
C LYS A 205 -14.69 -0.19 10.55
N LEU A 206 -14.31 -1.47 10.58
CA LEU A 206 -13.93 -2.21 11.79
C LEU A 206 -12.88 -1.47 12.63
N HIS A 207 -11.91 -0.81 11.99
CA HIS A 207 -10.79 -0.14 12.66
C HIS A 207 -11.24 0.92 13.68
N PHE A 208 -12.38 1.59 13.49
CA PHE A 208 -12.89 2.56 14.48
C PHE A 208 -13.43 1.90 15.75
N SER A 209 -13.71 0.59 15.70
CA SER A 209 -14.14 -0.21 16.85
C SER A 209 -12.98 -0.96 17.51
N GLU A 210 -11.77 -0.91 16.92
CA GLU A 210 -10.58 -1.58 17.47
C GLU A 210 -9.89 -0.71 18.52
N THR A 211 -10.31 -0.89 19.77
CA THR A 211 -9.82 -0.08 20.91
C THR A 211 -8.34 -0.30 21.27
N SER A 212 -7.71 -1.35 20.76
CA SER A 212 -6.29 -1.65 21.00
C SER A 212 -5.33 -0.90 20.10
N VAL A 213 -5.80 -0.33 18.98
CA VAL A 213 -4.93 0.30 17.97
C VAL A 213 -5.55 1.62 17.47
N PRO A 214 -5.56 2.68 18.30
CA PRO A 214 -6.02 3.99 17.85
C PRO A 214 -5.18 4.49 16.68
N PHE A 215 -5.81 5.23 15.77
CA PHE A 215 -5.19 5.76 14.55
C PHE A 215 -4.62 4.69 13.62
N TYR A 216 -5.24 3.50 13.62
CA TYR A 216 -4.84 2.36 12.79
C TYR A 216 -4.61 2.71 11.31
N ASN A 217 -5.38 3.67 10.80
CA ASN A 217 -5.39 3.99 9.38
C ASN A 217 -4.23 4.90 8.95
N PHE A 218 -3.72 5.79 9.82
CA PHE A 218 -2.65 6.75 9.46
C PHE A 218 -1.37 6.08 8.93
N PRO A 219 -0.91 4.95 9.51
CA PRO A 219 0.21 4.19 9.00
C PRO A 219 0.16 3.81 7.52
N TYR A 220 -1.02 3.63 6.92
CA TYR A 220 -1.13 3.35 5.48
C TYR A 220 -0.67 4.55 4.65
N THR A 221 -1.14 5.76 4.94
CA THR A 221 -0.71 6.97 4.20
C THR A 221 0.79 7.23 4.40
N PHE A 222 1.29 7.07 5.64
CA PHE A 222 2.72 7.20 5.90
C PHE A 222 3.52 6.18 5.09
N GLY A 223 3.15 4.89 5.17
CA GLY A 223 3.85 3.80 4.50
C GLY A 223 3.81 3.94 2.99
N HIS A 224 2.67 4.33 2.42
CA HIS A 224 2.51 4.61 1.00
C HIS A 224 3.44 5.73 0.52
N LEU A 225 3.46 6.87 1.23
CA LEU A 225 4.34 7.99 0.88
C LEU A 225 5.82 7.62 1.04
N PHE A 226 6.16 6.90 2.12
CA PHE A 226 7.53 6.46 2.40
C PHE A 226 8.03 5.48 1.32
N ALA A 227 7.23 4.48 0.97
CA ALA A 227 7.53 3.52 -0.09
C ALA A 227 7.62 4.20 -1.46
N SER A 228 6.72 5.15 -1.76
CA SER A 228 6.75 5.93 -3.00
C SER A 228 8.02 6.75 -3.16
N ALA A 229 8.49 7.37 -2.09
CA ALA A 229 9.76 8.10 -2.09
C ALA A 229 10.96 7.14 -2.26
N ILE A 230 10.97 6.00 -1.55
CA ILE A 230 12.01 4.97 -1.71
C ILE A 230 12.06 4.47 -3.16
N TYR A 231 10.90 4.21 -3.75
CA TYR A 231 10.80 3.75 -5.13
C TYR A 231 11.31 4.80 -6.14
N ARG A 232 10.99 6.09 -5.93
CA ARG A 232 11.56 7.19 -6.73
C ARG A 232 13.09 7.27 -6.63
N LEU A 233 13.64 7.09 -5.43
CA LEU A 233 15.09 7.01 -5.24
C LEU A 233 15.67 5.78 -5.94
N ALA A 234 14.97 4.65 -5.89
CA ALA A 234 15.38 3.42 -6.57
C ALA A 234 15.47 3.62 -8.09
N ARG A 235 14.51 4.34 -8.69
CA ARG A 235 14.48 4.64 -10.13
C ARG A 235 15.60 5.56 -10.58
N SER A 236 16.06 6.46 -9.71
CA SER A 236 17.16 7.40 -10.01
C SER A 236 18.53 6.88 -9.57
N ALA A 237 18.57 5.91 -8.66
CA ALA A 237 19.78 5.28 -8.21
C ALA A 237 20.21 4.16 -9.18
N GLY A 238 21.48 4.18 -9.57
CA GLY A 238 22.08 3.09 -10.35
C GLY A 238 22.28 1.80 -9.54
N ALA A 239 23.16 0.94 -10.04
CA ALA A 239 23.50 -0.33 -9.40
C ALA A 239 23.86 -0.14 -7.90
N GLY A 240 23.33 -1.01 -7.05
CA GLY A 240 23.60 -1.01 -5.60
C GLY A 240 22.55 -0.31 -4.73
N PHE A 241 21.46 0.23 -5.27
CA PHE A 241 20.35 0.70 -4.44
C PHE A 241 19.71 -0.43 -3.63
N PHE A 242 19.55 -1.60 -4.24
CA PHE A 242 18.91 -2.75 -3.61
C PHE A 242 19.58 -3.16 -2.29
N SER A 243 20.92 -3.08 -2.17
CA SER A 243 21.60 -3.43 -0.91
C SER A 243 21.23 -2.49 0.24
N ARG A 244 21.03 -1.20 -0.06
CA ARG A 244 20.54 -0.20 0.90
C ARG A 244 19.07 -0.45 1.26
N TYR A 245 18.23 -0.69 0.26
CA TYR A 245 16.81 -1.04 0.47
C TYR A 245 16.65 -2.31 1.32
N ARG A 246 17.41 -3.37 1.01
CA ARG A 246 17.41 -4.60 1.79
C ARG A 246 17.88 -4.39 3.22
N SER A 247 18.90 -3.57 3.43
CA SER A 247 19.41 -3.22 4.77
C SER A 247 18.39 -2.39 5.56
N LEU A 248 17.68 -1.49 4.87
CA LEU A 248 16.55 -0.74 5.42
C LEU A 248 15.47 -1.70 5.93
N LEU A 249 15.01 -2.64 5.09
CA LEU A 249 14.03 -3.66 5.49
C LEU A 249 14.50 -4.50 6.68
N ALA A 250 15.79 -4.82 6.74
CA ALA A 250 16.37 -5.65 7.80
C ALA A 250 16.47 -4.95 9.17
N ASP A 251 16.32 -3.63 9.22
CA ASP A 251 16.43 -2.81 10.43
C ASP A 251 15.07 -2.20 10.86
N THR A 252 13.98 -2.45 10.14
CA THR A 252 12.64 -1.87 10.44
C THR A 252 12.09 -2.27 11.80
N GLY A 253 12.47 -3.44 12.32
CA GLY A 253 12.08 -3.87 13.68
C GLY A 253 13.04 -3.42 14.77
N SER A 254 14.05 -2.60 14.46
CA SER A 254 15.11 -2.21 15.41
C SER A 254 15.45 -0.73 15.40
N MET A 255 14.77 0.08 14.58
CA MET A 255 15.00 1.51 14.43
C MET A 255 13.68 2.26 14.28
N ASN A 256 13.64 3.53 14.67
CA ASN A 256 12.53 4.43 14.31
C ASN A 256 12.65 4.82 12.81
N CYS A 257 11.59 5.41 12.26
CA CYS A 257 11.51 5.72 10.84
C CYS A 257 12.58 6.73 10.40
N GLU A 258 12.86 7.73 11.24
CA GLU A 258 13.79 8.83 10.96
C GLU A 258 15.23 8.32 10.87
N ASP A 259 15.69 7.56 11.87
CA ASP A 259 17.03 6.99 11.90
C ASP A 259 17.21 5.97 10.76
N LEU A 260 16.16 5.22 10.44
CA LEU A 260 16.17 4.22 9.37
C LEU A 260 16.32 4.88 7.98
N ALA A 261 15.57 5.94 7.73
CA ALA A 261 15.68 6.72 6.49
C ALA A 261 17.03 7.42 6.39
N SER A 262 17.50 8.04 7.47
CA SER A 262 18.79 8.73 7.52
C SER A 262 19.95 7.77 7.28
N LYS A 263 19.99 6.64 7.99
CA LYS A 263 21.07 5.64 7.90
C LYS A 263 21.17 4.99 6.53
N HIS A 264 20.05 4.56 5.96
CA HIS A 264 20.06 3.71 4.76
C HIS A 264 19.83 4.49 3.46
N LEU A 265 19.18 5.65 3.52
CA LEU A 265 18.87 6.46 2.33
C LEU A 265 19.56 7.82 2.34
N GLY A 266 20.11 8.26 3.48
CA GLY A 266 20.70 9.59 3.61
C GLY A 266 19.65 10.71 3.58
N ILE A 267 18.43 10.42 4.05
CA ILE A 267 17.29 11.33 3.92
C ILE A 267 16.71 11.67 5.29
N ASP A 268 16.36 12.94 5.46
CA ASP A 268 15.63 13.46 6.61
C ASP A 268 14.13 13.55 6.31
N ILE A 269 13.38 12.59 6.84
CA ILE A 269 11.91 12.51 6.71
C ILE A 269 11.16 13.42 7.71
N SER A 270 11.87 14.12 8.61
CA SER A 270 11.22 15.08 9.52
C SER A 270 10.84 16.39 8.82
N THR A 271 11.34 16.60 7.60
CA THR A 271 11.06 17.79 6.79
C THR A 271 9.88 17.60 5.85
N SER A 272 9.08 18.66 5.64
CA SER A 272 7.97 18.64 4.67
C SER A 272 8.44 18.41 3.23
N LYS A 273 9.69 18.76 2.91
CA LYS A 273 10.28 18.58 1.58
C LYS A 273 10.18 17.14 1.09
N PHE A 274 10.56 16.18 1.94
CA PHE A 274 10.50 14.75 1.59
C PHE A 274 9.08 14.31 1.22
N TRP A 275 8.09 14.70 2.03
CA TRP A 275 6.69 14.35 1.81
C TRP A 275 6.08 15.03 0.60
N HIS A 276 6.45 16.29 0.33
CA HIS A 276 6.02 16.97 -0.90
C HIS A 276 6.55 16.27 -2.16
N GLU A 277 7.81 15.85 -2.17
CA GLU A 277 8.38 15.10 -3.29
C GLU A 277 7.68 13.73 -3.48
N ALA A 278 7.29 13.05 -2.40
CA ALA A 278 6.52 11.82 -2.48
C ALA A 278 5.13 12.04 -3.10
N VAL A 279 4.46 13.15 -2.74
CA VAL A 279 3.15 13.55 -3.30
C VAL A 279 3.27 13.97 -4.78
N SER A 280 4.39 14.56 -5.19
CA SER A 280 4.60 14.95 -6.60
C SER A 280 4.44 13.78 -7.58
N ASN A 281 4.79 12.55 -7.19
CA ASN A 281 4.57 11.37 -8.02
C ASN A 281 3.09 11.19 -8.40
N ALA A 282 2.17 11.44 -7.47
CA ALA A 282 0.74 11.34 -7.74
C ALA A 282 0.25 12.45 -8.68
N ILE A 283 0.89 13.63 -8.63
CA ILE A 283 0.59 14.72 -9.57
C ILE A 283 1.07 14.37 -10.97
N GLU A 284 2.26 13.79 -11.12
CA GLU A 284 2.77 13.30 -12.41
C GLU A 284 1.82 12.25 -13.02
N ASP A 285 1.28 11.34 -12.20
CA ASP A 285 0.27 10.35 -12.64
C ASP A 285 -1.02 11.02 -13.12
N VAL A 286 -1.47 12.10 -12.45
CA VAL A 286 -2.66 12.88 -12.87
C VAL A 286 -2.40 13.57 -14.20
N GLU A 287 -1.24 14.20 -14.36
CA GLU A 287 -0.86 14.86 -15.60
C GLU A 287 -0.79 13.88 -16.77
N GLU A 288 -0.19 12.70 -16.55
CA GLU A 288 -0.15 11.64 -17.56
C GLU A 288 -1.56 11.17 -17.91
N PHE A 289 -2.42 10.91 -16.93
CA PHE A 289 -3.80 10.51 -17.15
C PHE A 289 -4.57 11.55 -17.99
N LEU A 290 -4.48 12.83 -17.63
CA LEU A 290 -5.16 13.92 -18.35
C LEU A 290 -4.63 14.07 -19.77
N SER A 291 -3.31 13.91 -19.99
CA SER A 291 -2.72 13.96 -21.34
C SER A 291 -3.25 12.86 -22.27
N LEU A 292 -3.61 11.71 -21.70
CA LEU A 292 -4.16 10.60 -22.45
C LEU A 292 -5.67 10.72 -22.59
N ALA A 293 -6.40 11.09 -21.52
CA ALA A 293 -7.85 11.10 -21.49
C ALA A 293 -8.50 12.35 -22.12
N GLY A 294 -7.73 13.44 -22.25
CA GLY A 294 -8.14 14.69 -22.89
C GLY A 294 -8.32 14.62 -24.40
#